data_AF-A0A932RJ70-F1
#
_entry.id   AF-A0A932RJ70-F1
#
_cell.length_a   1.000
_cell.length_b   1.000
_cell.length_c   1.000
_cell.angle_alpha   90.00
_cell.angle_beta   90.00
_cell.angle_gamma   90.00
#
_symmetry.space_group_name_H-M   'P 1'
#
loop_
_entity.id
_entity.type
_entity.pdbx_description
1 polymer ?
#
loop_
_entity_poly.entity_id
_entity_poly.type
_entity_poly.pdbx_seq_one_letter_code
_entity_poly.pdbx_strand_id
1 'polypeptide(L)' 'MRNAAKELATFPERCPLAPENDNATEKVRQLLIGRYRVFFTIRGKKVYVLHVRGSYADDVTEERGEN' A
#
# COMPACT_ATOMS: atom_id res chain seq x y z
N MET A 1 11.31 0.29 8.74
CA MET A 1 9.89 0.57 8.42
C MET A 1 9.26 1.72 9.26
N ARG A 2 9.96 2.82 9.56
CA ARG A 2 9.38 3.95 10.37
C ARG A 2 8.95 5.20 9.57
N ASN A 3 9.23 5.25 8.26
CA ASN A 3 9.11 6.49 7.47
C ASN A 3 7.84 6.62 6.61
N ALA A 4 7.28 5.52 6.11
CA ALA A 4 6.15 5.58 5.18
C ALA A 4 4.87 6.19 5.79
N ALA A 5 4.56 5.89 7.05
CA ALA A 5 3.43 6.51 7.75
C ALA A 5 3.65 8.02 7.99
N LYS A 6 4.89 8.45 8.20
CA LYS A 6 5.23 9.89 8.33
C LYS A 6 5.13 10.62 7.00
N GLU A 7 5.50 9.99 5.90
CA GLU A 7 5.30 10.53 4.54
C GLU A 7 3.82 10.78 4.26
N LEU A 8 2.95 9.82 4.58
CA LEU A 8 1.49 9.99 4.49
C LEU A 8 0.97 11.10 5.41
N ALA A 9 1.55 11.27 6.60
CA ALA A 9 1.11 12.29 7.55
C ALA A 9 1.52 13.72 7.13
N THR A 10 2.60 13.87 6.35
CA THR A 10 3.17 15.19 6.06
C THR A 10 2.71 15.72 4.70
N PHE A 11 2.75 14.91 3.64
CA PHE A 11 2.38 15.34 2.28
C PHE A 11 1.72 14.23 1.46
N PRO A 12 0.53 13.74 1.86
CA PRO A 12 -0.12 12.60 1.20
C PRO A 12 -0.50 12.89 -0.27
N GLU A 13 -0.66 14.16 -0.64
CA GLU A 13 -0.98 14.59 -2.00
C GLU A 13 0.19 14.45 -3.00
N ARG A 14 1.43 14.27 -2.52
CA ARG A 14 2.60 14.02 -3.37
C ARG A 14 2.67 12.59 -3.89
N CYS A 15 1.95 11.67 -3.24
CA CYS A 15 1.87 10.28 -3.69
C CYS A 15 1.10 10.23 -5.02
N PRO A 16 1.60 9.51 -6.03
CA PRO A 16 0.94 9.45 -7.33
C PRO A 16 -0.44 8.79 -7.22
N LEU A 17 -1.30 9.10 -8.19
CA LEU A 17 -2.55 8.34 -8.36
C LEU A 17 -2.22 6.87 -8.62
N ALA A 18 -3.11 6.00 -8.14
CA ALA A 18 -3.07 4.59 -8.48
C ALA A 18 -3.53 4.38 -9.93
N PRO A 19 -3.05 3.35 -10.66
CA PRO A 19 -3.62 2.97 -11.95
C PRO A 19 -5.13 2.70 -11.88
N GLU A 20 -5.59 2.15 -10.75
CA GLU A 20 -6.99 1.88 -10.47
C GLU A 20 -7.85 3.15 -10.28
N ASN A 21 -7.23 4.34 -10.22
CA ASN A 21 -7.93 5.61 -10.05
C ASN A 21 -8.91 5.91 -11.18
N ASP A 22 -8.64 5.48 -12.41
CA ASP A 22 -9.49 5.77 -13.56
C ASP A 22 -10.89 5.14 -13.44
N ASN A 23 -11.03 4.10 -12.61
CA ASN A 23 -12.29 3.43 -12.32
C ASN A 23 -12.87 3.79 -10.95
N ALA A 24 -12.23 4.70 -10.22
CA ALA A 24 -12.63 5.08 -8.87
C ALA A 24 -13.48 6.36 -8.86
N THR A 25 -14.46 6.40 -7.97
CA THR A 25 -15.30 7.60 -7.75
C THR A 25 -14.60 8.68 -6.94
N GLU A 26 -13.50 8.35 -6.28
CA GLU A 26 -12.65 9.27 -5.52
C GLU A 26 -11.19 9.13 -5.92
N LYS A 27 -10.38 10.18 -5.68
CA LYS A 27 -8.95 10.15 -6.02
C LYS A 27 -8.21 9.11 -5.19
N VAL A 28 -7.88 7.98 -5.81
CA VAL A 28 -7.10 6.92 -5.18
C VAL A 28 -5.63 7.14 -5.46
N ARG A 29 -4.84 7.25 -4.40
CA ARG A 29 -3.39 7.37 -4.43
C ARG A 29 -2.75 6.08 -3.96
N GLN A 30 -1.49 5.90 -4.34
CA GLN A 30 -0.69 4.74 -3.94
C GLN A 30 0.62 5.16 -3.28
N LEU A 31 1.04 4.38 -2.29
CA LEU A 31 2.38 4.43 -1.72
C LEU A 31 3.03 3.05 -1.84
N LEU A 32 4.27 3.00 -2.33
CA LEU A 32 5.04 1.76 -2.45
C LEU A 32 6.02 1.66 -1.27
N ILE A 33 5.96 0.54 -0.54
CA ILE A 33 6.82 0.25 0.61
C ILE A 33 7.41 -1.15 0.42
N GLY A 34 8.59 -1.23 -0.17
CA GLY A 34 9.19 -2.52 -0.54
C GLY A 34 8.28 -3.30 -1.49
N ARG A 35 7.85 -4.50 -1.09
CA ARG A 35 6.92 -5.37 -1.86
C ARG A 35 5.44 -5.05 -1.65
N TYR A 36 5.13 -4.05 -0.83
CA TYR A 36 3.76 -3.69 -0.49
C TYR A 36 3.33 -2.42 -1.22
N ARG A 37 2.06 -2.37 -1.61
CA ARG A 37 1.37 -1.22 -2.18
C ARG A 37 0.20 -0.86 -1.27
N VAL A 38 0.21 0.36 -0.76
CA VAL A 38 -0.86 0.93 0.07
C VAL A 38 -1.71 1.83 -0.81
N PHE A 39 -2.99 1.51 -0.95
CA PHE A 39 -3.99 2.34 -1.61
C PHE A 39 -4.71 3.18 -0.58
N PHE A 40 -4.87 4.46 -0.85
CA PHE A 40 -5.54 5.38 0.06
C PHE A 40 -6.21 6.53 -0.67
N THR A 41 -7.18 7.14 0.01
CA THR A 41 -7.84 8.39 -0.39
C THR A 41 -7.59 9.47 0.67
N ILE A 42 -7.79 10.72 0.31
CA ILE A 42 -7.70 11.88 1.21
C ILE A 42 -9.08 12.50 1.28
N ARG A 43 -9.65 12.60 2.50
CA ARG A 43 -10.92 13.28 2.74
C ARG A 43 -10.70 14.35 3.80
N GLY A 44 -10.75 15.62 3.38
CA GLY A 44 -10.36 16.74 4.23
C GLY A 44 -8.90 16.62 4.68
N LYS A 45 -8.66 16.61 6.00
CA LYS A 45 -7.31 16.50 6.59
C LYS A 45 -6.94 15.06 7.00
N LYS A 46 -7.70 14.07 6.56
CA LYS A 46 -7.53 12.67 6.96
C LYS A 46 -7.17 11.81 5.75
N VAL A 47 -6.21 10.90 5.96
CA VAL A 47 -5.86 9.82 5.04
C VAL A 47 -6.65 8.58 5.42
N TYR A 48 -7.32 7.99 4.45
CA TYR A 48 -8.08 6.74 4.62
C TYR A 48 -7.39 5.65 3.81
N VAL A 49 -6.83 4.66 4.50
CA VAL A 49 -6.26 3.48 3.86
C VAL A 49 -7.40 2.59 3.40
N LEU A 50 -7.42 2.29 2.09
CA LEU A 50 -8.42 1.43 1.47
C LEU A 50 -7.96 -0.03 1.51
N HIS A 51 -6.75 -0.28 0.99
CA HIS A 51 -6.17 -1.61 0.87
C HIS A 51 -4.64 -1.57 1.01
N VAL A 52 -4.07 -2.63 1.56
CA VAL A 52 -2.64 -2.92 1.47
C VAL A 52 -2.49 -4.23 0.71
N ARG A 53 -1.81 -4.20 -0.43
CA ARG A 53 -1.54 -5.40 -1.25
C ARG A 53 -0.05 -5.70 -1.21
N GLY A 54 0.31 -6.97 -1.21
CA GLY A 54 1.70 -7.43 -1.34
C GLY A 54 1.76 -8.95 -1.36
N SER A 55 2.80 -9.51 -1.95
CA SER A 55 3.08 -10.94 -1.84
C SER A 55 3.73 -11.19 -0.47
N TYR A 56 2.92 -11.52 0.52
CA TYR A 56 3.41 -12.28 1.65
C TYR A 56 3.24 -13.75 1.27
N ALA A 57 4.30 -14.35 0.72
CA ALA A 57 4.43 -15.79 0.82
C ALA A 57 4.94 -16.01 2.25
N ASP A 58 4.16 -16.68 3.10
CA ASP A 58 4.81 -17.45 4.16
C ASP A 58 5.80 -18.35 3.43
N ASP A 59 7.08 -18.25 3.74
CA ASP A 59 8.03 -19.27 3.34
C ASP A 59 7.60 -20.55 4.06
N VAL A 60 6.64 -21.27 3.48
CA VAL A 60 6.37 -22.67 3.85
C VAL A 60 7.53 -23.45 3.25
N THR A 61 8.66 -23.44 3.95
CA THR A 61 9.66 -24.49 3.80
C THR A 61 9.02 -25.76 4.33
N GLU A 62 8.25 -26.44 3.48
CA GLU A 62 8.06 -27.88 3.63
C GLU A 62 9.45 -28.50 3.55
N GLU A 63 9.97 -28.92 4.69
CA GLU A 63 11.13 -29.80 4.76
C GLU A 63 10.80 -31.01 3.89
N ARG A 64 11.48 -31.11 2.75
CA ARG A 64 11.52 -32.34 1.97
C ARG A 64 12.08 -33.42 2.89
N GLY A 65 11.20 -34.23 3.44
CA GLY A 65 11.56 -35.54 3.98
C GLY A 65 12.19 -36.34 2.85
N GLU A 66 13.51 -36.46 2.90
CA GLU A 66 14.26 -37.40 2.08
C GLU A 66 13.80 -38.83 2.43
N ASN A 67 13.39 -39.57 1.41
CA ASN A 67 13.19 -41.02 1.47
C ASN A 67 14.27 -41.71 0.65
#